data_AF-A0AA85KMS1-F1
#
_entry.id   AF-A0AA85KMS1-F1
#
_cell.length_a   1.000
_cell.length_b   1.000
_cell.length_c   1.000
_cell.angle_alpha   90.00
_cell.angle_beta   90.00
_cell.angle_gamma   90.00
#
_symmetry.space_group_name_H-M   'P 1'
#
loop_
_entity.id
_entity.type
_entity.pdbx_description
1 polymer ?
#
loop_
_entity_poly.entity_id
_entity_poly.type
_entity_poly.pdbx_seq_one_letter_code
_entity_poly.pdbx_strand_id
1 'polypeptide(L)'
;MGSPLGPILADFFLAKLENGKLKDTIKELDMYYRYVDDTFILADEKVNIDELLLKFNNIHPSLAFTCEEEQENKLHFLDVLLSRREDGSLGRSVYRKSTFTGQYTH
;
A
#
# COMPACT_ATOMS: atom_id res chain seq x y z
N MET A 1 -7.54 -16.47 -5.84
CA MET A 1 -7.67 -16.79 -4.40
C MET A 1 -8.68 -17.91 -4.24
N GLY A 2 -8.25 -19.18 -4.20
CA GLY A 2 -9.17 -20.34 -4.15
C GLY A 2 -9.01 -21.24 -2.92
N SER A 3 -7.97 -21.02 -2.12
CA SER A 3 -7.74 -21.74 -0.86
C SER A 3 -8.16 -20.85 0.32
N PRO A 4 -8.93 -21.38 1.28
CA PRO A 4 -9.32 -20.64 2.48
C PRO A 4 -8.13 -20.24 3.37
N LEU A 5 -6.98 -20.94 3.24
CA LEU A 5 -5.77 -20.67 4.02
C LEU A 5 -4.82 -19.68 3.34
N GLY A 6 -4.99 -19.43 2.04
CA GLY A 6 -4.09 -18.58 1.26
C GLY A 6 -3.92 -17.17 1.86
N PRO A 7 -5.00 -16.43 2.11
CA PRO A 7 -4.93 -15.09 2.67
C PRO A 7 -4.26 -15.05 4.05
N ILE A 8 -4.57 -16.02 4.92
CA ILE A 8 -4.00 -16.09 6.27
C ILE A 8 -2.49 -16.33 6.21
N LEU A 9 -2.03 -17.22 5.34
CA LEU A 9 -0.59 -17.48 5.18
C LEU A 9 0.14 -16.28 4.56
N ALA A 10 -0.47 -15.58 3.60
CA ALA A 10 0.09 -14.36 3.03
C ALA A 10 0.22 -13.26 4.10
N ASP A 11 -0.84 -13.05 4.88
CA ASP A 11 -0.87 -12.09 5.98
C ASP A 11 0.20 -12.40 7.04
N PHE A 12 0.28 -13.66 7.47
CA PHE A 12 1.30 -14.10 8.43
C PHE A 12 2.73 -13.91 7.91
N PHE A 13 2.98 -14.24 6.63
CA PHE A 13 4.29 -14.12 6.04
C PHE A 13 4.76 -12.67 5.96
N LEU A 14 3.89 -11.76 5.48
CA LEU A 14 4.19 -10.32 5.43
C LEU A 14 4.36 -9.74 6.84
N ALA A 15 3.49 -10.10 7.78
CA ALA A 15 3.61 -9.67 9.18
C ALA A 15 4.95 -10.09 9.80
N LYS A 16 5.48 -11.27 9.47
CA LYS A 16 6.81 -11.71 9.93
C LYS A 16 7.94 -10.85 9.38
N LEU A 17 7.83 -10.41 8.12
CA LEU A 17 8.81 -9.53 7.50
C LEU A 17 8.76 -8.11 8.08
N GLU A 18 7.55 -7.60 8.27
CA GLU A 18 7.26 -6.31 8.91
C GLU A 18 7.81 -6.23 10.34
N ASN A 19 7.55 -7.26 11.15
CA ASN A 19 8.02 -7.32 12.54
C ASN A 19 9.49 -7.76 12.66
N GLY A 20 10.12 -8.13 11.55
CA GLY A 20 11.50 -8.57 11.47
C GLY A 20 12.37 -7.57 10.72
N LYS A 21 12.69 -7.89 9.47
CA LYS A 21 13.68 -7.16 8.67
C LYS A 21 13.22 -5.75 8.27
N LEU A 22 11.92 -5.48 8.12
CA LEU A 22 11.41 -4.13 7.81
C LEU A 22 11.13 -3.30 9.05
N LYS A 23 11.24 -3.86 10.25
CA LYS A 23 10.74 -3.23 11.47
C LYS A 23 11.30 -1.83 11.67
N ASP A 24 12.60 -1.67 11.47
CA ASP A 24 13.26 -0.39 11.70
C ASP A 24 12.97 0.60 10.56
N THR A 25 12.88 0.12 9.31
CA THR A 25 12.42 0.94 8.18
C THR A 25 10.99 1.44 8.38
N ILE A 26 10.08 0.59 8.86
CA ILE A 26 8.68 0.96 9.09
C ILE A 26 8.55 1.99 10.22
N LYS A 27 9.39 1.92 11.25
CA LYS A 27 9.40 2.90 12.34
C LYS A 27 9.86 4.30 11.92
N GLU A 28 10.62 4.40 10.83
CA GLU A 28 11.06 5.69 10.28
C GLU A 28 9.95 6.38 9.48
N LEU A 29 8.88 5.66 9.13
CA LEU A 29 7.72 6.20 8.41
C LEU A 29 6.76 6.87 9.38
N ASP A 30 6.07 7.92 8.92
CA ASP A 30 5.06 8.61 9.72
C ASP A 30 3.84 7.72 9.95
N MET A 31 3.43 6.98 8.91
CA MET A 31 2.36 5.99 9.00
C MET A 31 2.62 4.80 8.09
N TYR A 32 2.21 3.62 8.55
CA TYR A 32 2.23 2.38 7.79
C TYR A 32 0.98 1.57 8.12
N TYR A 33 0.15 1.32 7.11
CA TYR A 33 -1.02 0.46 7.20
C TYR A 33 -0.96 -0.61 6.11
N ARG A 34 -1.50 -1.78 6.40
CA ARG A 34 -1.55 -2.89 5.44
C ARG A 34 -2.93 -3.51 5.40
N TYR A 35 -3.39 -3.83 4.18
CA TYR A 35 -4.57 -4.62 3.91
C TYR A 35 -4.17 -5.81 3.04
N VAL A 36 -4.01 -6.98 3.67
CA VAL A 36 -3.48 -8.20 3.02
C VAL A 36 -2.13 -7.93 2.34
N ASP A 37 -2.10 -7.74 1.03
CA ASP A 37 -0.93 -7.48 0.19
C ASP A 37 -0.71 -6.00 -0.14
N ASP A 38 -1.73 -5.14 0.03
CA ASP A 38 -1.63 -3.71 -0.24
C ASP A 38 -1.17 -2.93 1.00
N THR A 39 -0.22 -2.00 0.82
CA THR A 39 0.29 -1.14 1.88
C THR A 39 0.00 0.34 1.59
N PHE A 40 -0.35 1.08 2.63
CA PHE A 40 -0.50 2.53 2.61
C PHE A 40 0.56 3.14 3.51
N ILE A 41 1.39 4.00 2.94
CA ILE A 41 2.56 4.58 3.61
C ILE A 41 2.45 6.10 3.56
N LEU A 42 2.67 6.73 4.71
CA LEU A 42 2.97 8.15 4.81
C LEU A 42 4.42 8.31 5.25
N ALA A 43 5.17 9.12 4.51
CA ALA A 43 6.59 9.36 4.74
C ALA A 43 6.89 10.86 4.64
N ASP A 44 7.93 11.30 5.34
CA ASP A 44 8.48 12.65 5.23
C ASP A 44 8.98 12.91 3.79
N GLU A 45 8.86 14.15 3.32
CA GLU A 45 9.29 14.58 1.98
C GLU A 45 10.77 14.28 1.69
N LYS A 46 11.60 14.10 2.72
CA LYS A 46 13.02 13.74 2.60
C LYS A 46 13.26 12.27 2.30
N VAL A 47 12.26 11.42 2.47
CA VAL A 47 12.40 9.99 2.20
C VAL A 47 12.51 9.75 0.70
N ASN A 48 13.61 9.14 0.28
CA ASN A 48 13.76 8.69 -1.11
C ASN A 48 12.91 7.43 -1.34
N ILE A 49 11.85 7.57 -2.12
CA ILE A 49 10.89 6.50 -2.42
C ILE A 49 11.56 5.33 -3.15
N ASP A 50 12.49 5.59 -4.07
CA ASP A 50 13.20 4.53 -4.80
C ASP A 50 14.08 3.70 -3.86
N GLU A 51 14.77 4.35 -2.92
CA GLU A 51 15.56 3.65 -1.90
C GLU A 51 14.69 2.85 -0.93
N LEU A 52 13.54 3.41 -0.53
CA LEU A 52 12.57 2.71 0.29
C LEU A 52 12.04 1.46 -0.44
N LEU A 53 11.64 1.61 -1.69
CA LEU A 53 11.16 0.51 -2.53
C LEU A 53 12.23 -0.56 -2.73
N LEU A 54 13.50 -0.15 -2.91
CA LEU A 54 14.63 -1.07 -3.01
C LEU A 54 14.85 -1.85 -1.70
N LYS A 55 14.74 -1.20 -0.52
CA LYS A 55 14.81 -1.88 0.78
C LYS A 55 13.72 -2.94 0.91
N PHE A 56 12.48 -2.60 0.55
CA PHE A 56 11.35 -3.53 0.56
C PHE A 56 11.58 -4.70 -0.40
N ASN A 57 12.03 -4.45 -1.62
CA ASN A 57 12.28 -5.48 -2.62
C ASN A 57 13.46 -6.41 -2.28
N ASN A 58 14.45 -5.92 -1.54
CA ASN A 58 15.60 -6.73 -1.14
C ASN A 58 15.33 -7.68 0.04
N ILE A 59 14.13 -7.66 0.63
CA ILE A 59 13.85 -8.44 1.83
C ILE A 59 13.78 -9.95 1.59
N HIS A 60 13.26 -10.34 0.43
CA HIS A 60 12.99 -11.72 0.06
C HIS A 60 12.92 -11.86 -1.47
N PRO A 61 13.65 -12.81 -2.08
CA PRO A 61 13.76 -12.93 -3.54
C PRO A 61 12.45 -13.27 -4.26
N SER A 62 11.46 -13.78 -3.53
CA SER A 62 10.13 -14.12 -4.08
C SER A 62 9.08 -13.02 -3.88
N LEU A 63 9.46 -11.87 -3.32
CA LEU A 63 8.57 -10.72 -3.20
C LEU A 63 9.00 -9.61 -4.16
N ALA A 64 8.02 -9.00 -4.81
CA ALA A 64 8.20 -7.81 -5.62
C ALA A 64 7.14 -6.80 -5.21
N PHE A 65 7.57 -5.73 -4.55
CA PHE A 65 6.78 -4.58 -4.20
C PHE A 65 6.80 -3.59 -5.36
N THR A 66 5.65 -2.99 -5.62
CA THR A 66 5.48 -1.83 -6.50
C THR A 66 5.03 -0.65 -5.64
N CYS A 67 5.39 0.56 -6.05
CA CYS A 67 4.97 1.79 -5.37
C CYS A 67 4.20 2.67 -6.34
N GLU A 68 3.10 3.23 -5.86
CA GLU A 68 2.37 4.30 -6.54
C GLU A 68 2.40 5.54 -5.64
N GLU A 69 2.87 6.65 -6.20
CA GLU A 69 3.00 7.92 -5.47
C GLU A 69 1.75 8.78 -5.63
N GLU A 70 1.53 9.67 -4.65
CA GLU A 70 0.46 10.68 -4.72
C GLU A 70 0.67 11.57 -5.96
N GLN A 71 -0.37 11.71 -6.79
CA GLN A 71 -0.37 12.59 -7.96
C GLN A 71 -1.53 13.56 -7.87
N GLU A 72 -1.28 14.85 -8.11
CA GLU A 72 -2.30 15.91 -8.03
C GLU A 72 -3.09 15.88 -6.71
N ASN A 73 -2.38 15.71 -5.59
CA ASN A 73 -2.97 15.60 -4.25
C ASN A 73 -3.95 14.42 -4.09
N LYS A 74 -3.81 13.37 -4.90
CA LYS A 74 -4.68 12.20 -4.91
C LYS A 74 -3.86 10.92 -4.91
N LEU A 75 -4.35 9.95 -4.16
CA LEU A 75 -3.82 8.59 -4.14
C LEU A 75 -5.00 7.66 -3.92
N HIS A 76 -5.06 6.56 -4.66
CA HIS A 76 -6.07 5.54 -4.40
C HIS A 76 -5.48 4.45 -3.50
N PHE A 77 -6.32 3.92 -2.61
CA PHE A 77 -5.99 2.77 -1.79
C PHE A 77 -7.23 1.87 -1.77
N LEU A 78 -7.09 0.64 -2.28
CA LEU A 78 -8.21 -0.26 -2.57
C LEU A 78 -9.24 0.44 -3.49
N ASP A 79 -10.52 0.42 -3.10
CA ASP A 79 -11.62 1.06 -3.82
C ASP A 79 -11.88 2.52 -3.38
N VAL A 80 -10.94 3.15 -2.68
CA VAL A 80 -11.09 4.51 -2.14
C VAL A 80 -10.07 5.45 -2.78
N LEU A 81 -10.55 6.54 -3.38
CA LEU A 81 -9.72 7.65 -3.80
C LEU A 81 -9.59 8.62 -2.62
N LEU A 82 -8.37 8.78 -2.13
CA LEU A 82 -8.01 9.77 -1.13
C LEU A 82 -7.59 11.04 -1.85
N SER A 83 -8.08 12.19 -1.39
CA SER A 83 -7.71 13.49 -1.94
C SER A 83 -7.38 14.46 -0.82
N ARG A 84 -6.17 15.02 -0.80
CA ARG A 84 -5.79 16.05 0.16
C ARG A 84 -6.42 17.38 -0.25
N ARG A 85 -7.14 18.01 0.67
CA ARG A 85 -7.77 19.32 0.48
C ARG A 85 -6.83 20.44 0.96
N GLU A 86 -7.09 21.67 0.51
CA GLU A 86 -6.30 22.85 0.88
C GLU A 86 -6.33 23.14 2.38
N ASP A 87 -7.41 22.76 3.08
CA ASP A 87 -7.53 22.89 4.54
C ASP A 87 -6.79 21.79 5.31
N GLY A 88 -6.06 20.91 4.62
CA GLY A 88 -5.33 19.78 5.20
C GLY A 88 -6.22 18.57 5.51
N SER A 89 -7.53 18.65 5.30
CA SER A 89 -8.44 17.52 5.52
C SER A 89 -8.39 16.51 4.36
N LEU A 90 -8.75 15.26 4.65
CA LEU A 90 -8.78 14.17 3.67
C LEU A 90 -10.18 14.00 3.09
N GLY A 91 -10.34 14.31 1.81
CA GLY A 91 -11.48 13.89 1.01
C GLY A 91 -11.40 12.40 0.66
N ARG A 92 -12.57 11.77 0.56
CA ARG A 92 -12.71 10.34 0.21
C ARG A 92 -13.83 10.19 -0.82
N SER A 93 -13.57 9.46 -1.89
CA SER A 93 -14.58 9.05 -2.86
C SER A 93 -14.30 7.62 -3.33
N VAL A 94 -15.22 7.04 -4.09
CA VAL A 94 -15.02 5.70 -4.67
C VAL A 94 -14.03 5.80 -5.82
N TYR A 95 -12.97 5.00 -5.76
CA TYR A 95 -12.05 4.83 -6.89
C TYR A 95 -12.55 3.71 -7.81
N ARG A 96 -12.42 3.92 -9.12
CA ARG A 96 -12.67 2.89 -10.13
C ARG A 96 -11.53 2.95 -11.14
N LYS A 97 -10.94 1.80 -11.45
CA LYS A 97 -9.95 1.69 -12.51
C LYS A 97 -10.56 2.10 -13.85
N SER A 98 -9.73 2.60 -14.76
CA SER A 98 -10.17 2.99 -16.12
C SER A 98 -10.82 1.84 -16.90
N THR A 99 -10.53 0.60 -16.52
CA THR A 99 -11.10 -0.63 -17.09
C THR A 99 -12.46 -1.01 -16.52
N PHE A 100 -13.00 -0.24 -15.56
CA PHE A 100 -14.30 -0.52 -14.96
C PHE A 100 -15.43 -0.30 -15.98
N THR A 101 -16.14 -1.38 -16.33
CA THR A 101 -17.22 -1.36 -17.33
C THR A 101 -18.60 -1.08 -16.75
N GLY A 102 -18.74 -1.02 -15.42
CA GLY A 102 -20.06 -0.86 -14.76
C GLY A 102 -20.99 -2.07 -14.90
N GLN A 103 -20.50 -3.20 -15.41
CA GLN A 103 -21.29 -4.42 -15.53
C GLN A 103 -21.24 -5.21 -14.23
N TYR A 104 -22.41 -5.48 -13.67
CA TYR A 104 -22.58 -6.35 -12.51
C TYR A 104 -23.24 -7.65 -12.98
N THR A 105 -22.71 -8.81 -12.59
CA THR A 105 -23.35 -10.10 -12.84
C THR A 105 -24.59 -10.22 -11.95
N HIS A 106 -25.76 -10.42 -12.57
CA HIS A 106 -27.00 -10.78 -11.89
C HIS A 106 -26.96 -12.19 -11.31
#